data_AF-F2NW58-F1
#
_entry.id   AF-F2NW58-F1
#
_cell.length_a   1.000
_cell.length_b   1.000
_cell.length_c   1.000
_cell.angle_alpha   90.00
_cell.angle_beta   90.00
_cell.angle_gamma   90.00
#
_symmetry.space_group_name_H-M   'P 1'
#
loop_
_entity.id
_entity.type
_entity.pdbx_description
1 polymer ?
#
loop_
_entity_poly.entity_id
_entity_poly.type
_entity_poly.pdbx_seq_one_letter_code
_entity_poly.pdbx_strand_id
1 'polypeptide(L)'
;MTFCKKQLKKISLFSIVQSLYLSSSLFFSNDLISSASACAFGFLLSVVPISMIICVVLLRVLHASPETVSALISSSPFSSQIISIEDSLPKSLKLVTNFEVVIIAAVVWMSRRFFSSVIVGLKRIFGKDANSRPVKNMFLVFIGEALFVILFSLIIFIAISLKTIVLVPRFYGILEPLNHIADLISKTAAGFVPFIILFAATAFTYKFGSRTNPSWGISVLSSAGTCASFWILTKAFHLFVNINRYNLVYGVLSNIIVMLMGVFFFFIIFFFFAQWLYVYQFFETLLLCELYLLPEKQDGKFFSNIKRFLFINPYFLLKKDSHALNFNDGNFVYRKNSKSEFCFYIASGSILLIHKNEGQVLNQGTFFGEGECLLKKHRQEDAVSIGKSKVIKIHYSVFQKLIEKNPKIGVKALSQIRKYYKGTF
;
A
#
# COMPACT_ATOMS: atom_id res chain seq x y z
N MET A 1 -17.60 -15.17 -4.46
CA MET A 1 -16.14 -15.29 -4.48
C MET A 1 -15.76 -15.92 -5.81
N THR A 2 -15.64 -15.11 -6.87
CA THR A 2 -15.13 -15.49 -8.21
C THR A 2 -15.13 -14.23 -9.08
N PHE A 3 -14.09 -13.41 -8.98
CA PHE A 3 -13.82 -12.36 -9.96
C PHE A 3 -12.31 -12.16 -10.06
N CYS A 4 -11.64 -13.09 -10.75
CA CYS A 4 -10.30 -12.83 -11.25
C CYS A 4 -9.99 -13.79 -12.40
N LYS A 5 -10.41 -13.43 -13.61
CA LYS A 5 -9.72 -13.91 -14.81
C LYS A 5 -9.15 -12.69 -15.54
N LYS A 6 -7.84 -12.78 -15.75
CA LYS A 6 -6.93 -11.82 -16.39
C LYS A 6 -7.52 -11.30 -17.70
N GLN A 7 -7.66 -9.99 -17.78
CA GLN A 7 -7.25 -9.25 -18.97
C GLN A 7 -6.39 -8.09 -18.47
N LEU A 8 -5.14 -8.05 -18.93
CA LEU A 8 -4.30 -6.85 -18.87
C LEU A 8 -4.98 -5.80 -19.78
N LYS A 9 -6.01 -5.14 -19.24
CA LYS A 9 -6.79 -4.13 -19.94
C LYS A 9 -5.89 -2.92 -20.18
N LYS A 10 -5.87 -2.39 -21.41
CA LYS A 10 -5.28 -1.07 -21.71
C LYS A 10 -5.81 -0.04 -20.71
N ILE A 11 -4.98 0.27 -19.71
CA ILE A 11 -5.25 1.28 -18.69
C ILE A 11 -5.18 2.63 -19.42
N SER A 12 -6.25 3.41 -19.41
CA SER A 12 -6.18 4.77 -19.93
C SER A 12 -5.38 5.63 -18.96
N LEU A 13 -4.59 6.59 -19.47
CA LEU A 13 -3.86 7.56 -18.64
C LEU A 13 -4.78 8.23 -17.61
N PHE A 14 -6.02 8.49 -17.99
CA PHE A 14 -7.03 9.06 -17.11
C PHE A 14 -7.36 8.17 -15.90
N SER A 15 -7.45 6.85 -16.08
CA SER A 15 -7.65 5.91 -14.96
C SER A 15 -6.44 5.86 -14.02
N ILE A 16 -5.23 6.09 -14.53
CA ILE A 16 -4.03 6.22 -13.69
C ILE A 16 -4.14 7.48 -12.83
N VAL A 17 -4.49 8.62 -13.42
CA VAL A 17 -4.68 9.89 -12.67
C VAL A 17 -5.78 9.76 -11.63
N GLN A 18 -6.92 9.15 -11.97
CA GLN A 18 -7.99 8.82 -11.02
C GLN A 18 -7.47 7.96 -9.86
N SER A 19 -6.69 6.92 -10.16
CA SER A 19 -6.12 6.04 -9.13
C SER A 19 -5.14 6.77 -8.22
N LEU A 20 -4.32 7.67 -8.76
CA LEU A 20 -3.38 8.48 -7.97
C LEU A 20 -4.13 9.46 -7.07
N TYR A 21 -5.15 10.15 -7.59
CA TYR A 21 -5.98 11.06 -6.79
C TYR A 21 -6.67 10.33 -5.63
N LEU A 22 -7.29 9.18 -5.90
CA LEU A 22 -7.93 8.36 -4.87
C LEU A 22 -6.90 7.87 -3.84
N SER A 23 -5.71 7.48 -4.28
CA SER A 23 -4.63 7.02 -3.40
C SER A 23 -4.19 8.14 -2.47
N SER A 24 -3.94 9.34 -2.99
CA SER A 24 -3.58 10.51 -2.19
C SER A 24 -4.69 10.90 -1.21
N SER A 25 -5.94 10.98 -1.66
CA SER A 25 -7.07 11.34 -0.79
C SER A 25 -7.26 10.34 0.35
N LEU A 26 -7.17 9.04 0.06
CA LEU A 26 -7.27 7.99 1.07
C LEU A 26 -6.03 7.93 1.99
N PHE A 27 -4.85 8.28 1.48
CA PHE A 27 -3.62 8.32 2.27
C PHE A 27 -3.72 9.29 3.44
N PHE A 28 -4.24 10.50 3.18
CA PHE A 28 -4.50 11.48 4.24
C PHE A 28 -5.70 11.08 5.11
N SER A 29 -6.77 10.56 4.50
CA SER A 29 -7.98 10.15 5.24
C SER A 29 -7.73 8.99 6.22
N ASN A 30 -6.75 8.13 5.93
CA ASN A 30 -6.39 6.99 6.77
C ASN A 30 -5.24 7.31 7.76
N ASP A 31 -4.76 8.56 7.81
CA ASP A 31 -3.69 9.02 8.69
C ASP A 31 -2.43 8.12 8.61
N LEU A 32 -1.97 7.91 7.37
CA LEU A 32 -0.82 7.03 7.09
C LEU A 32 0.52 7.68 7.44
N ILE A 33 0.58 9.00 7.59
CA ILE A 33 1.77 9.72 8.04
C ILE A 33 2.11 9.33 9.49
N SER A 34 1.13 9.37 10.39
CA SER A 34 1.33 8.92 11.77
C SER A 34 1.71 7.44 11.85
N SER A 35 1.19 6.62 10.93
CA SER A 35 1.57 5.21 10.82
C SER A 35 3.03 5.04 10.35
N ALA A 36 3.50 5.88 9.43
CA ALA A 36 4.90 5.93 9.00
C ALA A 36 5.84 6.34 10.15
N SER A 37 5.45 7.34 10.95
CA SER A 37 6.19 7.72 12.16
C SER A 37 6.30 6.57 13.14
N ALA A 38 5.20 5.86 13.43
CA ALA A 38 5.20 4.70 14.31
C ALA A 38 6.09 3.55 13.79
N CYS A 39 6.22 3.40 12.46
CA CYS A 39 7.15 2.44 11.86
C CYS A 39 8.61 2.89 12.02
N ALA A 40 8.91 4.17 11.85
CA ALA A 40 10.26 4.72 12.03
C ALA A 40 10.74 4.61 13.48
N PHE A 41 9.87 4.95 14.45
CA PHE A 41 10.17 4.73 15.88
C PHE A 41 10.27 3.24 16.21
N GLY A 42 9.37 2.41 15.68
CA GLY A 42 9.42 0.96 15.84
C GLY A 42 10.72 0.36 15.29
N PHE A 43 11.21 0.86 14.16
CA PHE A 43 12.49 0.49 13.57
C PHE A 43 13.64 0.87 14.52
N LEU A 44 13.71 2.12 14.98
CA LEU A 44 14.76 2.57 15.89
C LEU A 44 14.88 1.68 17.13
N LEU A 45 13.76 1.32 17.75
CA LEU A 45 13.72 0.42 18.90
C LEU A 45 14.10 -1.03 18.55
N SER A 46 13.87 -1.46 17.31
CA SER A 46 14.10 -2.86 16.89
C SER A 46 15.51 -3.09 16.33
N VAL A 47 16.22 -2.07 15.87
CA VAL A 47 17.53 -2.22 15.19
C VAL A 47 18.57 -2.89 16.09
N VAL A 48 18.71 -2.43 17.35
CA VAL A 48 19.68 -2.99 18.30
C VAL A 48 19.32 -4.43 18.69
N PRO A 49 18.07 -4.76 19.07
CA PRO A 49 17.67 -6.14 19.31
C PRO A 49 17.88 -7.07 18.12
N ILE A 50 17.54 -6.61 16.91
CA ILE A 50 17.67 -7.44 15.69
C ILE A 50 19.14 -7.69 15.36
N SER A 51 20.02 -6.68 15.47
CA SER A 51 21.45 -6.88 15.23
C SER A 51 22.06 -7.85 16.24
N MET A 52 21.64 -7.78 17.51
CA MET A 52 22.06 -8.72 18.55
C MET A 52 21.65 -10.16 18.22
N ILE A 53 20.39 -10.39 17.82
CA ILE A 53 19.91 -11.73 17.42
C ILE A 53 20.72 -12.25 16.23
N ILE A 54 20.97 -11.42 15.21
CA ILE A 54 21.77 -11.80 14.03
C ILE A 54 23.19 -12.24 14.45
N CYS A 55 23.85 -11.47 15.33
CA CYS A 55 25.18 -11.81 15.83
C CYS A 55 25.18 -13.15 16.59
N VAL A 56 24.18 -13.38 17.44
CA VAL A 56 24.02 -14.65 18.17
C VAL A 56 23.82 -15.82 17.20
N VAL A 57 23.01 -15.66 16.15
CA VAL A 57 22.80 -16.70 15.14
C VAL A 57 24.08 -16.99 14.37
N LEU A 58 24.83 -15.96 13.96
CA LEU A 58 26.11 -16.12 13.25
C LEU A 58 27.15 -16.89 14.09
N LEU A 59 27.31 -16.52 15.36
CA LEU A 59 28.31 -17.12 16.25
C LEU A 59 27.91 -18.51 16.76
N ARG A 60 26.65 -18.69 17.18
CA ARG A 60 26.20 -19.91 17.88
C ARG A 60 25.62 -20.97 16.93
N VAL A 61 24.94 -20.56 15.86
CA VAL A 61 24.28 -21.51 14.95
C VAL A 61 25.19 -21.80 13.75
N LEU A 62 25.71 -20.74 13.13
CA LEU A 62 26.53 -20.86 11.92
C LEU A 62 28.03 -21.03 12.23
N HIS A 63 28.43 -21.01 13.50
CA HIS A 63 29.81 -21.19 13.97
C HIS A 63 30.82 -20.32 13.22
N ALA A 64 30.43 -19.09 12.86
CA ALA A 64 31.34 -18.14 12.23
C ALA A 64 32.48 -17.79 13.20
N SER A 65 33.71 -17.63 12.69
CA SER A 65 34.85 -17.34 13.56
C SER A 65 34.66 -15.96 14.22
N PRO A 66 34.92 -15.83 15.54
CA PRO A 66 34.73 -14.56 16.26
C PRO A 66 35.50 -13.39 15.65
N GLU A 67 36.69 -13.65 15.11
CA GLU A 67 37.56 -12.69 14.44
C GLU A 67 36.98 -12.16 13.12
N THR A 68 36.19 -12.97 12.40
CA THR A 68 35.54 -12.52 11.14
C THR A 68 34.28 -11.72 11.42
N VAL A 69 33.56 -12.05 12.50
CA VAL A 69 32.40 -11.27 12.95
C VAL A 69 32.84 -9.90 13.47
N SER A 70 33.93 -9.82 14.24
CA SER A 70 34.48 -8.53 14.67
C SER A 70 35.01 -7.68 13.50
N ALA A 71 35.62 -8.31 12.49
CA ALA A 71 36.02 -7.63 11.25
C ALA A 71 34.82 -7.12 10.42
N LEU A 72 33.70 -7.85 10.40
CA LEU A 72 32.48 -7.43 9.70
C LEU A 72 31.81 -6.26 10.43
N ILE A 73 31.79 -6.32 11.76
CA ILE A 73 31.31 -5.26 12.63
C ILE A 73 32.15 -4.00 12.36
N SER A 74 33.48 -4.04 12.50
CA SER A 74 34.35 -2.87 12.32
C SER A 74 34.35 -2.28 10.90
N SER A 75 34.07 -3.10 9.89
CA SER A 75 33.90 -2.64 8.50
C SER A 75 32.59 -1.87 8.23
N SER A 76 31.62 -1.95 9.14
CA SER A 76 30.36 -1.24 9.01
C SER A 76 30.42 0.12 9.72
N PRO A 77 30.13 1.24 9.04
CA PRO A 77 30.07 2.57 9.67
C PRO A 77 28.99 2.66 10.75
N PHE A 78 28.08 1.69 10.82
CA PHE A 78 27.00 1.61 11.80
C PHE A 78 27.47 1.16 13.19
N SER A 79 28.54 0.34 13.27
CA SER A 79 28.97 -0.26 14.54
C SER A 79 29.97 0.61 15.30
N SER A 80 30.94 1.20 14.59
CA SER A 80 32.06 1.94 15.19
C SER A 80 31.61 3.23 15.90
N GLN A 81 30.41 3.71 15.60
CA GLN A 81 29.86 4.95 16.15
C GLN A 81 28.83 4.74 17.26
N ILE A 82 28.22 3.55 17.37
CA ILE A 82 27.12 3.29 18.33
C ILE A 82 27.53 2.27 19.39
N ILE A 83 28.44 1.34 19.08
CA ILE A 83 28.78 0.24 19.98
C ILE A 83 30.29 0.01 19.95
N SER A 84 30.98 0.44 21.00
CA SER A 84 32.33 -0.03 21.32
C SER A 84 32.23 -1.50 21.77
N ILE A 85 32.24 -2.44 20.81
CA ILE A 85 32.01 -3.88 21.04
C ILE A 85 33.23 -4.58 21.67
N GLU A 86 34.40 -3.95 21.67
CA GLU A 86 35.64 -4.56 22.18
C GLU A 86 35.57 -5.00 23.66
N ASP A 87 34.75 -4.33 24.48
CA ASP A 87 34.57 -4.70 25.90
C ASP A 87 33.30 -5.53 26.19
N SER A 88 32.44 -5.78 25.19
CA SER A 88 31.10 -6.38 25.40
C SER A 88 30.89 -7.75 24.74
N LEU A 89 31.93 -8.32 24.11
CA LEU A 89 31.93 -9.74 23.74
C LEU A 89 32.27 -10.59 24.97
N PRO A 90 31.32 -11.35 25.55
CA PRO A 90 31.58 -12.17 26.72
C PRO A 90 32.61 -13.25 26.39
N LYS A 91 33.79 -13.18 27.02
CA LYS A 91 34.87 -14.17 26.90
C LYS A 91 34.49 -15.58 27.37
N SER A 92 33.29 -15.78 27.93
CA SER A 92 32.76 -17.11 28.27
C SER A 92 31.23 -17.15 28.30
N LEU A 93 30.61 -17.79 27.30
CA LEU A 93 29.16 -18.06 27.23
C LEU A 93 28.81 -19.43 27.84
N LYS A 94 29.14 -19.66 29.11
CA LYS A 94 28.80 -20.90 29.83
C LYS A 94 28.19 -20.64 31.21
N LEU A 95 27.01 -19.99 31.26
CA LEU A 95 25.94 -20.30 32.22
C LEU A 95 24.75 -19.36 31.96
N VAL A 96 23.64 -19.90 31.44
CA VAL A 96 22.41 -19.13 31.26
C VAL A 96 21.80 -18.89 32.63
N THR A 97 21.90 -17.66 33.14
CA THR A 97 21.26 -17.24 34.38
C THR A 97 19.79 -16.84 34.09
N ASN A 98 18.87 -16.94 35.05
CA ASN A 98 17.46 -16.53 34.87
C ASN A 98 17.29 -15.09 34.32
N PHE A 99 18.25 -14.21 34.61
CA PHE A 99 18.29 -12.83 34.09
C PHE A 99 18.54 -12.76 32.58
N GLU A 100 19.32 -13.68 32.00
CA GLU A 100 19.54 -13.75 30.55
C GLU A 100 18.27 -14.13 29.80
N VAL A 101 17.42 -15.00 30.38
CA VAL A 101 16.14 -15.37 29.79
C VAL A 101 15.22 -14.15 29.68
N VAL A 102 15.21 -13.27 30.68
CA VAL A 102 14.45 -12.01 30.66
C VAL A 102 14.99 -11.04 29.60
N ILE A 103 16.31 -10.92 29.47
CA ILE A 103 16.93 -10.10 28.42
C ILE A 103 16.59 -10.64 27.04
N ILE A 104 16.71 -11.94 26.81
CA ILE A 104 16.35 -12.59 25.54
C ILE A 104 14.87 -12.34 25.22
N ALA A 105 13.99 -12.49 26.21
CA ALA A 105 12.56 -12.21 26.04
C ALA A 105 12.29 -10.74 25.71
N ALA A 106 12.98 -9.80 26.37
CA ALA A 106 12.87 -8.36 26.11
C ALA A 106 13.38 -7.99 24.71
N VAL A 107 14.51 -8.57 24.29
CA VAL A 107 15.10 -8.41 22.95
C VAL A 107 14.13 -8.89 21.87
N VAL A 108 13.59 -10.10 22.02
CA VAL A 108 12.59 -10.68 21.10
C VAL A 108 11.26 -9.92 21.13
N TRP A 109 10.89 -9.32 22.26
CA TRP A 109 9.70 -8.48 22.33
C TRP A 109 9.90 -7.16 21.59
N MET A 110 11.08 -6.56 21.74
CA MET A 110 11.40 -5.26 21.16
C MET A 110 11.61 -5.34 19.65
N SER A 111 12.26 -6.39 19.14
CA SER A 111 12.42 -6.66 17.69
C SER A 111 11.09 -6.75 16.92
N ARG A 112 10.01 -7.16 17.60
CA ARG A 112 8.66 -7.29 17.00
C ARG A 112 7.95 -5.97 16.79
N ARG A 113 8.35 -4.91 17.49
CA ARG A 113 7.65 -3.61 17.44
C ARG A 113 7.62 -3.06 16.03
N PHE A 114 8.73 -3.17 15.29
CA PHE A 114 8.81 -2.79 13.89
C PHE A 114 7.73 -3.46 13.02
N PHE A 115 7.71 -4.80 12.99
CA PHE A 115 6.76 -5.56 12.17
C PHE A 115 5.31 -5.34 12.60
N SER A 116 5.06 -5.20 13.91
CA SER A 116 3.74 -4.87 14.44
C SER A 116 3.24 -3.52 13.91
N SER A 117 4.09 -2.48 13.94
CA SER A 117 3.73 -1.14 13.41
C SER A 117 3.37 -1.21 11.92
N VAL A 118 4.13 -1.97 11.12
CA VAL A 118 3.86 -2.14 9.68
C VAL A 118 2.50 -2.80 9.44
N ILE A 119 2.18 -3.89 10.15
CA ILE A 119 0.88 -4.58 10.00
C ILE A 119 -0.28 -3.70 10.46
N VAL A 120 -0.10 -2.91 11.52
CA VAL A 120 -1.12 -1.96 11.98
C VAL A 120 -1.38 -0.90 10.91
N GLY A 121 -0.34 -0.36 10.27
CA GLY A 121 -0.48 0.57 9.15
C GLY A 121 -1.23 -0.05 7.96
N LEU A 122 -0.87 -1.27 7.56
CA LEU A 122 -1.58 -2.00 6.50
C LEU A 122 -3.03 -2.31 6.87
N LYS A 123 -3.31 -2.58 8.15
CA LYS A 123 -4.69 -2.77 8.64
C LYS A 123 -5.52 -1.49 8.49
N ARG A 124 -4.95 -0.29 8.61
CA ARG A 124 -5.69 0.96 8.32
C ARG A 124 -6.11 1.07 6.85
N ILE A 125 -5.28 0.55 5.94
CA ILE A 125 -5.54 0.54 4.50
C ILE A 125 -6.57 -0.53 4.10
N PHE A 126 -6.29 -1.79 4.46
CA PHE A 126 -7.05 -2.97 4.00
C PHE A 126 -8.16 -3.43 4.97
N GLY A 127 -8.25 -2.83 6.17
CA GLY A 127 -9.11 -3.31 7.25
C GLY A 127 -10.60 -3.15 7.01
N LYS A 128 -11.02 -2.22 6.12
CA LYS A 128 -12.43 -1.98 5.81
C LYS A 128 -13.07 -3.11 4.98
N ASP A 129 -12.25 -3.83 4.22
CA ASP A 129 -12.73 -4.80 3.22
C ASP A 129 -12.47 -6.27 3.58
N ALA A 130 -11.84 -6.55 4.72
CA ALA A 130 -11.46 -7.91 5.08
C ALA A 130 -11.70 -8.25 6.57
N ASN A 131 -12.31 -9.42 6.80
CA ASN A 131 -12.73 -9.92 8.12
C ASN A 131 -11.58 -10.02 9.13
N SER A 132 -11.82 -9.54 10.36
CA SER A 132 -10.89 -9.63 11.50
C SER A 132 -10.36 -11.05 11.70
N ARG A 133 -9.03 -11.20 11.69
CA ARG A 133 -8.26 -12.43 11.92
C ARG A 133 -7.02 -12.08 12.75
N PRO A 134 -7.21 -11.75 14.05
CA PRO A 134 -6.12 -11.29 14.91
C PRO A 134 -5.00 -12.32 15.04
N VAL A 135 -5.36 -13.60 15.14
CA VAL A 135 -4.41 -14.72 15.25
C VAL A 135 -3.48 -14.80 14.03
N LYS A 136 -4.01 -14.66 12.80
CA LYS A 136 -3.17 -14.67 11.58
C LYS A 136 -2.18 -13.50 11.55
N ASN A 137 -2.59 -12.34 12.03
CA ASN A 137 -1.71 -11.17 12.09
C ASN A 137 -0.57 -11.40 13.08
N MET A 138 -0.84 -12.01 14.24
CA MET A 138 0.19 -12.37 15.20
C MET A 138 1.21 -13.34 14.59
N PHE A 139 0.76 -14.44 13.98
CA PHE A 139 1.69 -15.37 13.31
C PHE A 139 2.50 -14.71 12.19
N LEU A 140 1.92 -13.77 11.44
CA LEU A 140 2.64 -13.05 10.39
C LEU A 140 3.79 -12.20 10.94
N VAL A 141 3.60 -11.52 12.09
CA VAL A 141 4.69 -10.79 12.78
C VAL A 141 5.83 -11.74 13.12
N PHE A 142 5.52 -12.87 13.75
CA PHE A 142 6.53 -13.83 14.22
C PHE A 142 7.28 -14.46 13.06
N ILE A 143 6.57 -14.89 12.01
CA ILE A 143 7.16 -15.47 10.82
C ILE A 143 8.00 -14.43 10.08
N GLY A 144 7.51 -13.20 9.96
CA GLY A 144 8.22 -12.10 9.32
C GLY A 144 9.56 -11.78 9.99
N GLU A 145 9.56 -11.70 11.33
CA GLU A 145 10.76 -11.51 12.14
C GLU A 145 11.75 -12.66 11.95
N ALA A 146 11.32 -13.90 12.15
CA ALA A 146 12.17 -15.07 12.06
C ALA A 146 12.79 -15.23 10.66
N LEU A 147 11.98 -15.06 9.61
CA LEU A 147 12.47 -15.11 8.23
C LEU A 147 13.48 -13.99 7.94
N PHE A 148 13.22 -12.77 8.43
CA PHE A 148 14.15 -11.66 8.24
C PHE A 148 15.50 -11.94 8.88
N VAL A 149 15.51 -12.42 10.14
CA VAL A 149 16.74 -12.79 10.86
C VAL A 149 17.49 -13.92 10.16
N ILE A 150 16.79 -14.99 9.76
CA ILE A 150 17.40 -16.14 9.10
C ILE A 150 18.00 -15.74 7.75
N LEU A 151 17.25 -15.03 6.91
CA LEU A 151 17.70 -14.60 5.59
C LEU A 151 18.92 -13.66 5.70
N PHE A 152 18.87 -12.68 6.60
CA PHE A 152 19.97 -11.73 6.75
C PHE A 152 21.24 -12.40 7.30
N SER A 153 21.10 -13.29 8.29
CA SER A 153 22.23 -14.07 8.83
C SER A 153 22.84 -14.98 7.76
N LEU A 154 22.01 -15.62 6.94
CA LEU A 154 22.47 -16.48 5.85
C LEU A 154 23.18 -15.68 4.74
N ILE A 155 22.69 -14.50 4.38
CA ILE A 155 23.35 -13.60 3.41
C ILE A 155 24.71 -13.17 3.93
N ILE A 156 24.82 -12.74 5.20
CA ILE A 156 26.10 -12.38 5.81
C ILE A 156 27.05 -13.58 5.80
N PHE A 157 26.58 -14.76 6.20
CA PHE A 157 27.39 -15.97 6.23
C PHE A 157 27.91 -16.39 4.85
N ILE A 158 27.06 -16.31 3.81
CA ILE A 158 27.48 -16.57 2.42
C ILE A 158 28.52 -15.55 1.98
N ALA A 159 28.31 -14.25 2.26
CA ALA A 159 29.25 -13.20 1.90
C ALA A 159 30.63 -13.41 2.56
N ILE A 160 30.64 -13.79 3.84
CA ILE A 160 31.88 -14.14 4.58
C ILE A 160 32.54 -15.37 3.95
N SER A 161 31.79 -16.45 3.74
CA SER A 161 32.31 -17.71 3.22
C SER A 161 32.91 -17.55 1.82
N LEU A 162 32.24 -16.80 0.93
CA LEU A 162 32.75 -16.50 -0.41
C LEU A 162 34.06 -15.72 -0.35
N LYS A 163 34.16 -14.71 0.53
CA LYS A 163 35.40 -13.95 0.73
C LYS A 163 36.53 -14.87 1.21
N THR A 164 36.26 -15.74 2.17
CA THR A 164 37.26 -16.68 2.69
C THR A 164 37.74 -17.68 1.64
N ILE A 165 36.86 -18.21 0.79
CA ILE A 165 37.23 -19.16 -0.27
C ILE A 165 38.17 -18.53 -1.31
N VAL A 166 37.93 -17.27 -1.69
CA VAL A 166 38.78 -16.52 -2.66
C VAL A 166 40.18 -16.25 -2.10
N LEU A 167 40.31 -16.15 -0.77
CA LEU A 167 41.59 -15.92 -0.08
C LEU A 167 42.41 -17.19 0.18
N VAL A 168 41.90 -18.39 -0.15
CA VAL A 168 42.65 -19.64 0.08
C VAL A 168 43.79 -19.79 -0.95
N PRO A 169 45.06 -20.00 -0.52
CA PRO A 169 46.24 -20.04 -1.39
C PRO A 169 46.16 -21.05 -2.55
N ARG A 170 45.39 -22.13 -2.38
CA ARG A 170 45.22 -23.21 -3.37
C ARG A 170 44.44 -22.79 -4.63
N PHE A 171 43.65 -21.72 -4.53
CA PHE A 171 42.80 -21.21 -5.60
C PHE A 171 43.33 -19.91 -6.23
N TYR A 172 44.38 -19.32 -5.65
CA TYR A 172 44.90 -18.01 -6.02
C TYR A 172 45.38 -17.94 -7.49
N GLY A 173 46.06 -18.98 -7.98
CA GLY A 173 46.66 -18.99 -9.33
C GLY A 173 45.71 -19.27 -10.52
N ILE A 174 44.51 -19.82 -10.28
CA ILE A 174 43.52 -20.13 -11.35
C ILE A 174 42.46 -19.03 -11.46
N LEU A 175 42.24 -18.28 -10.37
CA LEU A 175 41.17 -17.29 -10.25
C LEU A 175 41.65 -15.84 -10.40
N GLU A 176 42.92 -15.54 -10.68
CA GLU A 176 43.43 -14.17 -10.86
C GLU A 176 42.65 -13.29 -11.87
N PRO A 177 42.36 -13.75 -13.11
CA PRO A 177 41.53 -12.97 -14.03
C PRO A 177 40.05 -12.93 -13.60
N LEU A 178 39.60 -13.94 -12.84
CA LEU A 178 38.28 -13.94 -12.22
C LEU A 178 38.22 -12.98 -11.02
N ASN A 179 39.33 -12.67 -10.35
CA ASN A 179 39.36 -11.81 -9.17
C ASN A 179 39.01 -10.37 -9.51
N HIS A 180 39.42 -9.85 -10.67
CA HIS A 180 39.07 -8.48 -11.06
C HIS A 180 37.58 -8.37 -11.45
N ILE A 181 37.04 -9.41 -12.10
CA ILE A 181 35.62 -9.53 -12.42
C ILE A 181 34.81 -9.79 -11.15
N ALA A 182 35.30 -10.61 -10.22
CA ALA A 182 34.68 -10.92 -8.95
C ALA A 182 34.74 -9.74 -7.98
N ASP A 183 35.78 -8.90 -8.00
CA ASP A 183 35.86 -7.66 -7.24
C ASP A 183 34.88 -6.61 -7.80
N LEU A 184 34.76 -6.50 -9.12
CA LEU A 184 33.75 -5.64 -9.75
C LEU A 184 32.32 -6.13 -9.44
N ILE A 185 32.06 -7.44 -9.63
CA ILE A 185 30.79 -8.08 -9.30
C ILE A 185 30.49 -7.94 -7.81
N SER A 186 31.47 -8.11 -6.92
CA SER A 186 31.25 -8.01 -5.48
C SER A 186 30.97 -6.57 -5.04
N LYS A 187 31.68 -5.57 -5.57
CA LYS A 187 31.41 -4.14 -5.29
C LYS A 187 30.05 -3.71 -5.82
N THR A 188 29.71 -4.09 -7.05
CA THR A 188 28.41 -3.77 -7.65
C THR A 188 27.28 -4.55 -6.97
N ALA A 189 27.44 -5.85 -6.76
CA ALA A 189 26.46 -6.69 -6.07
C ALA A 189 26.24 -6.24 -4.63
N ALA A 190 27.29 -5.88 -3.89
CA ALA A 190 27.16 -5.35 -2.53
C ALA A 190 26.31 -4.07 -2.48
N GLY A 191 26.37 -3.22 -3.52
CA GLY A 191 25.50 -2.06 -3.65
C GLY A 191 24.03 -2.41 -3.95
N PHE A 192 23.77 -3.45 -4.76
CA PHE A 192 22.42 -3.84 -5.16
C PHE A 192 21.72 -4.80 -4.18
N VAL A 193 22.46 -5.60 -3.42
CA VAL A 193 21.90 -6.59 -2.47
C VAL A 193 20.91 -5.95 -1.49
N PRO A 194 21.19 -4.80 -0.84
CA PRO A 194 20.23 -4.13 0.04
C PRO A 194 18.92 -3.76 -0.67
N PHE A 195 19.00 -3.32 -1.94
CA PHE A 195 17.80 -2.99 -2.73
C PHE A 195 17.00 -4.23 -3.12
N ILE A 196 17.66 -5.35 -3.42
CA ILE A 196 17.00 -6.64 -3.71
C ILE A 196 16.29 -7.15 -2.45
N ILE A 197 16.94 -7.09 -1.29
CA ILE A 197 16.33 -7.46 0.00
C ILE A 197 15.13 -6.56 0.29
N LEU A 198 15.28 -5.25 0.12
CA LEU A 198 14.19 -4.27 0.31
C LEU A 198 13.00 -4.56 -0.62
N PHE A 199 13.27 -4.86 -1.89
CA PHE A 199 12.25 -5.19 -2.88
C PHE A 199 11.51 -6.49 -2.53
N ALA A 200 12.25 -7.55 -2.18
CA ALA A 200 11.67 -8.82 -1.78
C ALA A 200 10.83 -8.68 -0.49
N ALA A 201 11.36 -7.96 0.51
CA ALA A 201 10.68 -7.71 1.77
C ALA A 201 9.38 -6.91 1.60
N THR A 202 9.40 -5.84 0.78
CA THR A 202 8.20 -5.04 0.51
C THR A 202 7.18 -5.83 -0.32
N ALA A 203 7.62 -6.62 -1.32
CA ALA A 203 6.72 -7.48 -2.10
C ALA A 203 6.05 -8.55 -1.22
N PHE A 204 6.82 -9.20 -0.35
CA PHE A 204 6.30 -10.15 0.63
C PHE A 204 5.29 -9.48 1.56
N THR A 205 5.63 -8.31 2.08
CA THR A 205 4.77 -7.56 3.00
C THR A 205 3.48 -7.11 2.31
N TYR A 206 3.53 -6.66 1.06
CA TYR A 206 2.32 -6.33 0.29
C TYR A 206 1.48 -7.56 -0.03
N LYS A 207 2.08 -8.72 -0.25
CA LYS A 207 1.34 -9.94 -0.55
C LYS A 207 0.64 -10.52 0.67
N PHE A 208 1.37 -10.69 1.76
CA PHE A 208 0.89 -11.38 2.95
C PHE A 208 0.30 -10.43 4.00
N GLY A 209 0.89 -9.23 4.15
CA GLY A 209 0.39 -8.20 5.05
C GLY A 209 -0.89 -7.55 4.54
N SER A 210 -1.09 -7.51 3.21
CA SER A 210 -2.38 -7.14 2.63
C SER A 210 -3.38 -8.29 2.81
N ARG A 211 -4.25 -8.12 3.79
CA ARG A 211 -5.30 -9.06 4.20
C ARG A 211 -6.26 -9.48 3.07
N THR A 212 -6.28 -8.73 1.97
CA THR A 212 -7.10 -8.96 0.78
C THR A 212 -6.42 -9.87 -0.24
N ASN A 213 -5.23 -10.41 0.08
CA ASN A 213 -4.44 -11.36 -0.73
C ASN A 213 -4.32 -10.93 -2.21
N PRO A 214 -3.71 -9.77 -2.50
CA PRO A 214 -3.55 -9.26 -3.86
C PRO A 214 -2.77 -10.23 -4.74
N SER A 215 -2.92 -10.13 -6.07
CA SER A 215 -2.16 -10.96 -7.00
C SER A 215 -0.67 -10.61 -6.97
N TRP A 216 0.19 -11.61 -7.17
CA TRP A 216 1.64 -11.41 -7.10
C TRP A 216 2.15 -10.33 -8.07
N GLY A 217 1.58 -10.25 -9.28
CA GLY A 217 2.02 -9.27 -10.28
C GLY A 217 1.84 -7.81 -9.85
N ILE A 218 0.73 -7.49 -9.17
CA ILE A 218 0.46 -6.12 -8.74
C ILE A 218 1.29 -5.79 -7.48
N SER A 219 1.44 -6.74 -6.55
CA SER A 219 2.32 -6.57 -5.38
C SER A 219 3.78 -6.32 -5.78
N VAL A 220 4.27 -7.05 -6.80
CA VAL A 220 5.62 -6.86 -7.36
C VAL A 220 5.74 -5.49 -8.03
N LEU A 221 4.72 -5.04 -8.77
CA LEU A 221 4.72 -3.71 -9.39
C LEU A 221 4.73 -2.58 -8.34
N SER A 222 3.92 -2.70 -7.29
CA SER A 222 3.91 -1.73 -6.19
C SER A 222 5.24 -1.72 -5.42
N SER A 223 5.87 -2.89 -5.24
CA SER A 223 7.21 -3.00 -4.64
C SER A 223 8.28 -2.33 -5.52
N ALA A 224 8.25 -2.56 -6.83
CA ALA A 224 9.15 -1.91 -7.79
C ALA A 224 9.02 -0.38 -7.72
N GLY A 225 7.78 0.13 -7.68
CA GLY A 225 7.50 1.55 -7.49
C GLY A 225 8.05 2.09 -6.18
N THR A 226 7.89 1.35 -5.07
CA THR A 226 8.42 1.74 -3.76
C THR A 226 9.95 1.86 -3.79
N CYS A 227 10.64 0.85 -4.32
CA CYS A 227 12.10 0.85 -4.42
C CYS A 227 12.62 1.95 -5.37
N ALA A 228 11.99 2.14 -6.52
CA ALA A 228 12.36 3.18 -7.46
C ALA A 228 12.18 4.58 -6.87
N SER A 229 11.03 4.86 -6.25
CA SER A 229 10.77 6.14 -5.57
C SER A 229 11.72 6.38 -4.41
N PHE A 230 12.04 5.34 -3.63
CA PHE A 230 13.01 5.46 -2.54
C PHE A 230 14.42 5.73 -3.07
N TRP A 231 14.87 5.06 -4.14
CA TRP A 231 16.17 5.32 -4.76
C TRP A 231 16.29 6.75 -5.27
N ILE A 232 15.24 7.27 -5.93
CA ILE A 232 15.17 8.67 -6.37
C ILE A 232 15.28 9.61 -5.16
N LEU A 233 14.54 9.32 -4.08
CA LEU A 233 14.57 10.12 -2.87
C LEU A 233 15.95 10.12 -2.21
N THR A 234 16.63 8.97 -2.13
CA THR A 234 18.00 8.87 -1.60
C THR A 234 18.97 9.71 -2.43
N LYS A 235 18.86 9.67 -3.77
CA LYS A 235 19.66 10.54 -4.64
C LYS A 235 19.37 12.01 -4.40
N ALA A 236 18.10 12.39 -4.26
CA ALA A 236 17.73 13.77 -3.91
C ALA A 236 18.33 14.18 -2.55
N PHE A 237 18.24 13.35 -1.51
CA PHE A 237 18.83 13.63 -0.22
C PHE A 237 20.35 13.85 -0.29
N HIS A 238 21.07 13.04 -1.07
CA HIS A 238 22.51 13.23 -1.24
C HIS A 238 22.88 14.56 -1.93
N LEU A 239 21.99 15.14 -2.75
CA LEU A 239 22.21 16.45 -3.37
C LEU A 239 22.05 17.59 -2.35
N PHE A 240 21.14 17.45 -1.38
CA PHE A 240 20.82 18.51 -0.43
C PHE A 240 21.56 18.39 0.91
N VAL A 241 21.82 17.17 1.39
CA VAL A 241 22.36 16.91 2.73
C VAL A 241 23.85 16.57 2.62
N ASN A 242 24.70 17.55 2.93
CA ASN A 242 26.12 17.32 3.14
C ASN A 242 26.36 16.85 4.58
N ILE A 243 26.54 15.53 4.75
CA ILE A 243 26.74 14.88 6.05
C ILE A 243 27.91 15.52 6.82
N ASN A 244 28.98 15.94 6.15
CA ASN A 244 30.12 16.56 6.83
C ASN A 244 29.74 17.88 7.48
N ARG A 245 28.95 18.73 6.80
CA ARG A 245 28.45 19.98 7.38
C ARG A 245 27.40 19.74 8.46
N TYR A 246 26.60 18.69 8.30
CA TYR A 246 25.56 18.33 9.26
C TYR A 246 26.16 17.79 10.57
N ASN A 247 27.24 17.01 10.48
CA ASN A 247 28.01 16.50 11.62
C ASN A 247 28.70 17.61 12.41
N LEU A 248 29.08 18.73 11.77
CA LEU A 248 29.67 19.89 12.46
C LEU A 248 28.69 20.57 13.42
N VAL A 249 27.39 20.55 13.12
CA VAL A 249 26.36 21.20 13.94
C VAL A 249 25.81 20.25 15.02
N TYR A 250 25.63 18.98 14.68
CA TYR A 250 24.89 18.02 15.51
C TYR A 250 25.72 16.84 16.06
N GLY A 251 27.02 16.76 15.76
CA GLY A 251 27.90 15.70 16.26
C GLY A 251 27.44 14.30 15.84
N VAL A 252 27.57 13.29 16.71
CA VAL A 252 27.15 11.89 16.44
C VAL A 252 25.63 11.73 16.33
N LEU A 253 24.86 12.63 16.95
CA LEU A 253 23.40 12.61 16.92
C LEU A 253 22.84 12.86 15.51
N SER A 254 23.60 13.55 14.67
CA SER A 254 23.28 13.84 13.28
C SER A 254 22.94 12.58 12.47
N ASN A 255 23.72 11.51 12.66
CA ASN A 255 23.59 10.27 11.90
C ASN A 255 22.31 9.52 12.26
N ILE A 256 21.94 9.55 13.54
CA ILE A 256 20.68 8.98 14.02
C ILE A 256 19.49 9.74 13.44
N ILE A 257 19.55 11.07 13.42
CA ILE A 257 18.48 11.92 12.87
C ILE A 257 18.32 11.69 11.36
N VAL A 258 19.41 11.71 10.60
CA VAL A 258 19.40 11.48 9.14
C VAL A 258 18.90 10.07 8.81
N MET A 259 19.31 9.07 9.58
CA MET A 259 18.80 7.69 9.44
C MET A 259 17.30 7.62 9.71
N LEU A 260 16.83 8.17 10.84
CA LEU A 260 15.43 8.14 11.22
C LEU A 260 14.56 8.85 10.18
N MET A 261 15.03 9.97 9.66
CA MET A 261 14.41 10.70 8.56
C MET A 261 14.32 9.82 7.31
N GLY A 262 15.40 9.14 6.91
CA GLY A 262 15.41 8.24 5.76
C GLY A 262 14.40 7.09 5.89
N VAL A 263 14.34 6.47 7.07
CA VAL A 263 13.39 5.39 7.38
C VAL A 263 11.94 5.92 7.39
N PHE A 264 11.71 7.10 7.94
CA PHE A 264 10.39 7.75 7.95
C PHE A 264 9.87 7.99 6.53
N PHE A 265 10.68 8.59 5.65
CA PHE A 265 10.26 8.82 4.28
C PHE A 265 10.11 7.53 3.47
N PHE A 266 10.94 6.52 3.74
CA PHE A 266 10.73 5.19 3.18
C PHE A 266 9.32 4.67 3.51
N PHE A 267 8.87 4.80 4.77
CA PHE A 267 7.54 4.36 5.17
C PHE A 267 6.40 5.19 4.58
N ILE A 268 6.61 6.49 4.35
CA ILE A 268 5.65 7.32 3.59
C ILE A 268 5.45 6.73 2.20
N ILE A 269 6.55 6.48 1.48
CA ILE A 269 6.51 5.92 0.12
C ILE A 269 5.89 4.52 0.13
N PHE A 270 6.30 3.68 1.08
CA PHE A 270 5.75 2.33 1.26
C PHE A 270 4.23 2.36 1.47
N PHE A 271 3.72 3.19 2.38
CA PHE A 271 2.29 3.26 2.62
C PHE A 271 1.53 3.90 1.45
N PHE A 272 2.15 4.83 0.72
CA PHE A 272 1.56 5.38 -0.50
C PHE A 272 1.36 4.30 -1.57
N PHE A 273 2.37 3.46 -1.84
CA PHE A 273 2.24 2.36 -2.79
C PHE A 273 1.35 1.23 -2.28
N ALA A 274 1.28 0.98 -0.97
CA ALA A 274 0.31 0.07 -0.37
C ALA A 274 -1.14 0.58 -0.56
N GLN A 275 -1.36 1.88 -0.42
CA GLN A 275 -2.65 2.53 -0.66
C GLN A 275 -3.01 2.48 -2.15
N TRP A 276 -2.04 2.69 -3.04
CA TRP A 276 -2.23 2.53 -4.49
C TRP A 276 -2.57 1.09 -4.88
N LEU A 277 -1.93 0.09 -4.27
CA LEU A 277 -2.26 -1.33 -4.43
C LEU A 277 -3.73 -1.60 -4.04
N TYR A 278 -4.19 -1.05 -2.92
CA TYR A 278 -5.59 -1.14 -2.50
C TYR A 278 -6.54 -0.49 -3.52
N VAL A 279 -6.23 0.73 -3.97
CA VAL A 279 -7.05 1.46 -4.95
C VAL A 279 -7.12 0.69 -6.26
N TYR A 280 -6.02 0.10 -6.72
CA TYR A 280 -6.01 -0.72 -7.93
C TYR A 280 -6.88 -1.98 -7.79
N GLN A 281 -6.83 -2.65 -6.63
CA GLN A 281 -7.65 -3.84 -6.36
C GLN A 281 -9.15 -3.54 -6.33
N PHE A 282 -9.54 -2.42 -5.72
CA PHE A 282 -10.95 -2.04 -5.51
C PHE A 282 -11.39 -0.87 -6.39
N PHE A 283 -10.70 -0.62 -7.50
CA PHE A 283 -10.86 0.58 -8.33
C PHE A 283 -12.31 0.78 -8.78
N GLU A 284 -12.96 -0.28 -9.24
CA GLU A 284 -14.36 -0.25 -9.71
C GLU A 284 -15.33 0.20 -8.61
N THR A 285 -15.18 -0.36 -7.41
CA THR A 285 -16.03 -0.03 -6.26
C THR A 285 -15.78 1.40 -5.78
N LEU A 286 -14.51 1.81 -5.70
CA LEU A 286 -14.15 3.18 -5.30
C LEU A 286 -14.60 4.23 -6.32
N LEU A 287 -14.51 3.92 -7.60
CA LEU A 287 -15.00 4.78 -8.67
C LEU A 287 -16.52 4.95 -8.58
N LEU A 288 -17.28 3.87 -8.35
CA LEU A 288 -18.73 3.94 -8.15
C LEU A 288 -19.11 4.77 -6.91
N CYS A 289 -18.37 4.60 -5.80
CA CYS A 289 -18.54 5.44 -4.62
C CYS A 289 -18.37 6.93 -4.95
N GLU A 290 -17.34 7.25 -5.74
CA GLU A 290 -17.01 8.63 -6.06
C GLU A 290 -17.99 9.27 -7.04
N LEU A 291 -18.46 8.50 -8.02
CA LEU A 291 -19.55 8.91 -8.91
C LEU A 291 -20.79 9.29 -8.10
N TYR A 292 -21.17 8.46 -7.12
CA TYR A 292 -22.34 8.75 -6.29
C TYR A 292 -22.14 9.99 -5.42
N LEU A 293 -20.91 10.27 -4.98
CA LEU A 293 -20.55 11.42 -4.15
C LEU A 293 -20.10 12.65 -4.97
N LEU A 294 -20.36 12.67 -6.28
CA LEU A 294 -20.03 13.81 -7.12
C LEU A 294 -20.65 15.11 -6.56
N PRO A 295 -19.86 16.20 -6.44
CA PRO A 295 -20.35 17.50 -6.00
C PRO A 295 -21.25 18.14 -7.06
N GLU A 296 -22.15 19.00 -6.61
CA GLU A 296 -23.07 19.71 -7.50
C GLU A 296 -22.30 20.73 -8.35
N LYS A 297 -22.84 21.10 -9.52
CA LYS A 297 -22.12 21.92 -10.52
C LYS A 297 -21.79 23.33 -10.00
N GLN A 298 -22.43 23.77 -8.92
CA GLN A 298 -22.36 25.14 -8.38
C GLN A 298 -21.72 25.23 -6.98
N ASP A 299 -20.98 24.22 -6.53
CA ASP A 299 -20.40 24.21 -5.16
C ASP A 299 -19.29 25.27 -4.93
N GLY A 300 -18.86 26.02 -5.95
CA GLY A 300 -17.92 27.16 -5.86
C GLY A 300 -16.48 26.81 -5.45
N LYS A 301 -16.23 25.62 -4.88
CA LYS A 301 -14.92 25.20 -4.36
C LYS A 301 -14.04 24.61 -5.47
N PHE A 302 -12.81 25.13 -5.58
CA PHE A 302 -11.82 24.68 -6.57
C PHE A 302 -11.58 23.15 -6.54
N PHE A 303 -11.39 22.57 -5.36
CA PHE A 303 -11.19 21.11 -5.21
C PHE A 303 -12.41 20.29 -5.66
N SER A 304 -13.63 20.80 -5.45
CA SER A 304 -14.87 20.15 -5.92
C SER A 304 -14.96 20.14 -7.44
N ASN A 305 -14.51 21.20 -8.09
CA ASN A 305 -14.48 21.30 -9.56
C ASN A 305 -13.46 20.33 -10.17
N ILE A 306 -12.25 20.23 -9.60
CA ILE A 306 -11.24 19.24 -10.03
C ILE A 306 -11.79 17.83 -9.87
N LYS A 307 -12.39 17.55 -8.70
CA LYS A 307 -12.98 16.26 -8.41
C LYS A 307 -14.09 15.90 -9.40
N ARG A 308 -15.00 16.83 -9.68
CA ARG A 308 -16.05 16.64 -10.69
C ARG A 308 -15.46 16.37 -12.07
N PHE A 309 -14.49 17.19 -12.52
CA PHE A 309 -13.84 17.00 -13.81
C PHE A 309 -13.17 15.63 -13.94
N LEU A 310 -12.50 15.16 -12.87
CA LEU A 310 -11.78 13.90 -12.87
C LEU A 310 -12.71 12.68 -12.87
N PHE A 311 -13.89 12.74 -12.22
CA PHE A 311 -14.76 11.58 -12.05
C PHE A 311 -16.01 11.57 -12.95
N ILE A 312 -16.43 12.69 -13.53
CA ILE A 312 -17.67 12.77 -14.33
C ILE A 312 -17.69 11.79 -15.52
N ASN A 313 -16.51 11.50 -16.08
CA ASN A 313 -16.32 10.57 -17.19
C ASN A 313 -15.69 9.25 -16.70
N PRO A 314 -16.50 8.25 -16.33
CA PRO A 314 -15.99 6.95 -15.89
C PRO A 314 -15.59 6.07 -17.07
N TYR A 315 -14.49 6.42 -17.76
CA TYR A 315 -13.95 5.67 -18.90
C TYR A 315 -13.77 4.17 -18.60
N PHE A 316 -13.39 3.82 -17.37
CA PHE A 316 -13.21 2.43 -16.96
C PHE A 316 -14.52 1.63 -16.92
N LEU A 317 -15.60 2.23 -16.41
CA LEU A 317 -16.92 1.58 -16.37
C LEU A 317 -17.55 1.54 -17.76
N LEU A 318 -17.36 2.58 -18.56
CA LEU A 318 -17.87 2.67 -19.93
C LEU A 318 -17.25 1.64 -20.88
N LYS A 319 -15.97 1.32 -20.69
CA LYS A 319 -15.27 0.29 -21.48
C LYS A 319 -15.65 -1.14 -21.08
N LYS A 320 -16.31 -1.31 -19.93
CA LYS A 320 -16.78 -2.60 -19.46
C LYS A 320 -18.24 -2.73 -19.89
N ASP A 321 -18.46 -3.29 -21.08
CA ASP A 321 -19.77 -3.38 -21.76
C ASP A 321 -20.88 -3.98 -20.89
N SER A 322 -20.54 -4.72 -19.83
CA SER A 322 -21.50 -5.28 -18.88
C SER A 322 -22.29 -4.24 -18.07
N HIS A 323 -21.83 -2.98 -18.00
CA HIS A 323 -22.49 -1.93 -17.20
C HIS A 323 -23.00 -0.75 -18.02
N ALA A 324 -22.51 -0.54 -19.24
CA ALA A 324 -22.86 0.61 -20.06
C ALA A 324 -24.01 0.27 -21.02
N LEU A 325 -25.07 1.07 -21.00
CA LEU A 325 -26.19 0.99 -21.91
C LEU A 325 -26.23 2.25 -22.77
N ASN A 326 -26.35 2.06 -24.09
CA ASN A 326 -26.51 3.15 -25.04
C ASN A 326 -27.99 3.28 -25.40
N PHE A 327 -28.53 4.49 -25.34
CA PHE A 327 -29.90 4.81 -25.71
C PHE A 327 -29.91 5.83 -26.84
N ASN A 328 -30.80 5.63 -27.81
CA ASN A 328 -31.11 6.63 -28.82
C ASN A 328 -32.17 7.60 -28.28
N ASP A 329 -32.38 8.69 -29.01
CA ASP A 329 -33.38 9.69 -28.67
C ASP A 329 -34.78 9.05 -28.59
N GLY A 330 -35.55 9.41 -27.56
CA GLY A 330 -36.89 8.89 -27.31
C GLY A 330 -36.96 7.47 -26.73
N ASN A 331 -35.84 6.76 -26.55
CA ASN A 331 -35.88 5.42 -25.98
C ASN A 331 -36.11 5.45 -24.46
N PHE A 332 -36.98 4.56 -23.96
CA PHE A 332 -37.22 4.36 -22.54
C PHE A 332 -36.05 3.62 -21.88
N VAL A 333 -35.52 4.18 -20.80
CA VAL A 333 -34.55 3.54 -19.91
C VAL A 333 -35.26 2.57 -18.96
N TYR A 334 -36.39 2.99 -18.40
CA TYR A 334 -37.35 2.14 -17.69
C TYR A 334 -38.75 2.75 -17.79
N ARG A 335 -39.76 1.90 -17.62
CA ARG A 335 -41.16 2.31 -17.59
C ARG A 335 -41.72 2.32 -16.17
N LYS A 336 -42.73 3.14 -15.95
CA LYS A 336 -43.56 3.13 -14.75
C LYS A 336 -44.08 1.72 -14.47
N ASN A 337 -44.18 1.38 -13.20
CA ASN A 337 -44.59 0.09 -12.66
C ASN A 337 -43.62 -1.10 -12.91
N SER A 338 -42.48 -0.88 -13.58
CA SER A 338 -41.46 -1.93 -13.72
C SER A 338 -40.73 -2.20 -12.39
N LYS A 339 -40.07 -3.37 -12.29
CA LYS A 339 -39.27 -3.76 -11.12
C LYS A 339 -38.02 -2.87 -10.99
N SER A 340 -37.67 -2.49 -9.77
CA SER A 340 -36.58 -1.54 -9.43
C SER A 340 -35.29 -2.23 -8.97
N GLU A 341 -34.78 -3.20 -9.72
CA GLU A 341 -33.58 -3.97 -9.31
C GLU A 341 -32.25 -3.21 -9.52
N PHE A 342 -32.30 -2.07 -10.23
CA PHE A 342 -31.12 -1.34 -10.68
C PHE A 342 -31.24 0.15 -10.36
N CYS A 343 -30.13 0.82 -10.08
CA CYS A 343 -30.01 2.27 -10.17
C CYS A 343 -29.15 2.65 -11.38
N PHE A 344 -29.27 3.90 -11.81
CA PHE A 344 -28.65 4.36 -13.05
C PHE A 344 -27.84 5.63 -12.82
N TYR A 345 -26.76 5.78 -13.59
CA TYR A 345 -25.93 6.98 -13.63
C TYR A 345 -25.76 7.48 -15.06
N ILE A 346 -25.97 8.78 -15.28
CA ILE A 346 -25.87 9.41 -16.60
C ILE A 346 -24.40 9.73 -16.91
N ALA A 347 -23.77 8.91 -17.75
CA ALA A 347 -22.38 9.11 -18.15
C ALA A 347 -22.23 10.11 -19.30
N SER A 348 -23.23 10.22 -20.19
CA SER A 348 -23.29 11.21 -21.28
C SER A 348 -24.73 11.37 -21.76
N GLY A 349 -25.11 12.56 -22.22
CA GLY A 349 -26.47 12.90 -22.63
C GLY A 349 -27.36 13.39 -21.49
N SER A 350 -28.67 13.38 -21.73
CA SER A 350 -29.70 13.84 -20.79
C SER A 350 -30.90 12.88 -20.77
N ILE A 351 -31.57 12.82 -19.63
CA ILE A 351 -32.72 11.92 -19.42
C ILE A 351 -33.87 12.73 -18.88
N LEU A 352 -35.06 12.56 -19.45
CA LEU A 352 -36.31 13.10 -18.97
C LEU A 352 -36.97 12.09 -18.02
N LEU A 353 -37.21 12.50 -16.78
CA LEU A 353 -38.08 11.77 -15.85
C LEU A 353 -39.48 12.36 -15.94
N ILE A 354 -40.48 11.52 -16.21
CA ILE A 354 -41.88 11.91 -16.36
C ILE A 354 -42.67 11.35 -15.17
N HIS A 355 -43.18 12.23 -14.32
CA HIS A 355 -44.06 11.89 -13.19
C HIS A 355 -45.34 12.73 -13.25
N LYS A 356 -46.51 12.09 -13.32
CA LYS A 356 -47.82 12.77 -13.26
C LYS A 356 -47.93 14.03 -14.17
N ASN A 357 -47.43 13.93 -15.41
CA ASN A 357 -47.35 15.00 -16.42
C ASN A 357 -46.32 16.12 -16.17
N GLU A 358 -45.52 16.05 -15.10
CA GLU A 358 -44.35 16.91 -14.91
C GLU A 358 -43.09 16.20 -15.41
N GLY A 359 -42.23 16.96 -16.10
CA GLY A 359 -40.99 16.45 -16.69
C GLY A 359 -39.77 17.09 -16.05
N GLN A 360 -38.89 16.30 -15.44
CA GLN A 360 -37.60 16.76 -14.93
C GLN A 360 -36.46 16.29 -15.84
N VAL A 361 -35.68 17.23 -16.37
CA VAL A 361 -34.49 16.92 -17.17
C VAL A 361 -33.28 16.73 -16.27
N LEU A 362 -32.70 15.53 -16.31
CA LEU A 362 -31.46 15.19 -15.65
C LEU A 362 -30.30 15.22 -16.65
N ASN A 363 -29.21 15.86 -16.25
CA ASN A 363 -28.02 16.01 -17.08
C ASN A 363 -26.90 15.05 -16.65
N GLN A 364 -25.86 14.96 -17.47
CA GLN A 364 -24.63 14.21 -17.19
C GLN A 364 -24.11 14.45 -15.75
N GLY A 365 -23.69 13.35 -15.11
CA GLY A 365 -23.17 13.37 -13.74
C GLY A 365 -24.22 13.11 -12.66
N THR A 366 -25.45 12.78 -13.04
CA THR A 366 -26.57 12.61 -12.11
C THR A 366 -26.93 11.13 -11.95
N PHE A 367 -27.23 10.73 -10.72
CA PHE A 367 -27.84 9.43 -10.40
C PHE A 367 -29.36 9.55 -10.44
N PHE A 368 -30.03 8.47 -10.85
CA PHE A 368 -31.48 8.39 -10.83
C PHE A 368 -31.98 6.97 -10.60
N GLY A 369 -33.21 6.88 -10.09
CA GLY A 369 -33.86 5.61 -9.76
C GLY A 369 -33.28 4.91 -8.52
N GLU A 370 -32.47 5.60 -7.70
CA GLU A 370 -31.94 5.08 -6.44
C GLU A 370 -33.02 4.94 -5.36
N GLY A 371 -34.02 5.83 -5.32
CA GLY A 371 -35.05 5.85 -4.28
C GLY A 371 -35.89 4.58 -4.27
N GLU A 372 -36.44 4.20 -5.44
CA GLU A 372 -37.28 3.00 -5.54
C GLU A 372 -36.47 1.71 -5.42
N CYS A 373 -35.21 1.75 -5.88
CA CYS A 373 -34.27 0.64 -5.74
C CYS A 373 -33.94 0.36 -4.26
N LEU A 374 -33.75 1.42 -3.46
CA LEU A 374 -33.52 1.32 -2.02
C LEU A 374 -34.75 0.82 -1.25
N LEU A 375 -35.94 1.30 -1.63
CA LEU A 375 -37.21 0.95 -0.99
C LEU A 375 -37.81 -0.36 -1.51
N LYS A 376 -37.19 -0.99 -2.53
CA LYS A 376 -37.72 -2.17 -3.25
C LYS A 376 -39.16 -1.99 -3.74
N LYS A 377 -39.50 -0.78 -4.18
CA LYS A 377 -40.83 -0.42 -4.73
C LYS A 377 -40.82 -0.41 -6.25
N HIS A 378 -41.97 -0.60 -6.89
CA HIS A 378 -42.09 -0.45 -8.34
C HIS A 378 -41.77 0.99 -8.79
N ARG A 379 -41.28 1.15 -10.03
CA ARG A 379 -41.01 2.46 -10.63
C ARG A 379 -42.26 3.34 -10.63
N GLN A 380 -42.12 4.59 -10.22
CA GLN A 380 -43.24 5.55 -10.18
C GLN A 380 -43.26 6.50 -11.38
N GLU A 381 -42.19 6.49 -12.16
CA GLU A 381 -41.92 7.45 -13.25
C GLU A 381 -41.48 6.70 -14.51
N ASP A 382 -41.64 7.36 -15.65
CA ASP A 382 -41.04 6.94 -16.91
C ASP A 382 -39.71 7.69 -17.13
N ALA A 383 -38.65 6.97 -17.48
CA ALA A 383 -37.36 7.58 -17.80
C ALA A 383 -37.09 7.45 -19.30
N VAL A 384 -36.95 8.57 -20.00
CA VAL A 384 -36.77 8.64 -21.46
C VAL A 384 -35.46 9.36 -21.80
N SER A 385 -34.69 8.82 -22.73
CA SER A 385 -33.47 9.47 -23.22
C SER A 385 -33.80 10.68 -24.09
N ILE A 386 -33.18 11.83 -23.82
CA ILE A 386 -33.17 13.00 -24.71
C ILE A 386 -31.85 12.97 -25.50
N GLY A 387 -31.94 12.78 -26.81
CA GLY A 387 -30.79 12.57 -27.68
C GLY A 387 -30.09 11.23 -27.44
N LYS A 388 -28.86 11.11 -27.98
CA LYS A 388 -27.99 9.94 -27.75
C LYS A 388 -27.42 10.00 -26.33
N SER A 389 -27.83 9.07 -25.48
CA SER A 389 -27.38 9.01 -24.08
C SER A 389 -26.67 7.71 -23.75
N LYS A 390 -25.72 7.79 -22.82
CA LYS A 390 -25.00 6.64 -22.25
C LYS A 390 -25.22 6.58 -20.75
N VAL A 391 -25.70 5.45 -20.28
CA VAL A 391 -26.10 5.24 -18.90
C VAL A 391 -25.36 4.04 -18.31
N ILE A 392 -24.93 4.16 -17.07
CA ILE A 392 -24.33 3.05 -16.31
C ILE A 392 -25.40 2.41 -15.44
N LYS A 393 -25.61 1.12 -15.63
CA LYS A 393 -26.55 0.29 -14.88
C LYS A 393 -25.85 -0.36 -13.68
N ILE A 394 -26.36 -0.12 -12.48
CA ILE A 394 -25.80 -0.60 -11.21
C ILE A 394 -26.86 -1.43 -10.49
N HIS A 395 -26.56 -2.68 -10.17
CA HIS A 395 -27.50 -3.55 -9.46
C HIS A 395 -27.59 -3.20 -7.97
N TYR A 396 -28.77 -3.38 -7.36
CA TYR A 396 -29.01 -3.11 -5.94
C TYR A 396 -27.97 -3.75 -5.01
N SER A 397 -27.61 -5.01 -5.24
CA SER A 397 -26.62 -5.71 -4.39
C SER A 397 -25.21 -5.09 -4.43
N VAL A 398 -24.85 -4.40 -5.51
CA VAL A 398 -23.60 -3.64 -5.59
C VAL A 398 -23.78 -2.32 -4.83
N PHE A 399 -24.88 -1.62 -5.06
CA PHE A 399 -25.19 -0.35 -4.40
C PHE A 399 -25.30 -0.47 -2.87
N GLN A 400 -25.94 -1.53 -2.37
CA GLN A 400 -26.03 -1.85 -0.95
C GLN A 400 -24.64 -2.00 -0.33
N LYS A 401 -23.72 -2.71 -0.99
CA LYS A 401 -22.33 -2.83 -0.54
C LYS A 401 -21.59 -1.49 -0.52
N LEU A 402 -21.92 -0.56 -1.41
CA LEU A 402 -21.32 0.79 -1.38
C LEU A 402 -21.78 1.55 -0.12
N ILE A 403 -23.07 1.43 0.25
CA ILE A 403 -23.64 2.05 1.45
C ILE A 403 -23.02 1.45 2.72
N GLU A 404 -22.92 0.12 2.81
CA GLU A 404 -22.29 -0.58 3.94
C GLU A 404 -20.83 -0.18 4.14
N LYS A 405 -20.09 0.06 3.04
CA LYS A 405 -18.66 0.40 3.08
C LYS A 405 -18.38 1.86 3.34
N ASN A 406 -19.26 2.78 2.94
CA ASN A 406 -19.01 4.21 3.03
C ASN A 406 -20.20 4.94 3.67
N PRO A 407 -20.07 5.40 4.93
CA PRO A 407 -21.17 6.05 5.64
C PRO A 407 -21.63 7.35 4.95
N LYS A 408 -20.75 8.05 4.23
CA LYS A 408 -21.11 9.25 3.47
C LYS A 408 -22.12 8.94 2.37
N ILE A 409 -22.01 7.77 1.74
CA ILE A 409 -22.96 7.29 0.74
C ILE A 409 -24.30 7.00 1.40
N GLY A 410 -24.29 6.35 2.57
CA GLY A 410 -25.51 6.11 3.35
C GLY A 410 -26.26 7.40 3.68
N VAL A 411 -25.56 8.44 4.15
CA VAL A 411 -26.18 9.75 4.43
C VAL A 411 -26.80 10.38 3.18
N LYS A 412 -26.10 10.34 2.04
CA LYS A 412 -26.64 10.84 0.76
C LYS A 412 -27.82 10.01 0.26
N ALA A 413 -27.78 8.68 0.43
CA ALA A 413 -28.89 7.79 0.08
C ALA A 413 -30.14 8.07 0.93
N LEU A 414 -29.97 8.28 2.24
CA LEU A 414 -31.07 8.65 3.14
C LEU A 414 -31.67 10.01 2.79
N SER A 415 -30.84 11.00 2.40
CA SER A 415 -31.35 12.31 1.98
C SER A 415 -32.17 12.21 0.69
N GLN A 416 -31.81 11.31 -0.24
CA GLN A 416 -32.61 11.03 -1.43
C GLN A 416 -33.93 10.33 -1.11
N ILE A 417 -33.93 9.37 -0.17
CA ILE A 417 -35.17 8.74 0.31
C ILE A 417 -36.10 9.80 0.93
N ARG A 418 -35.56 10.74 1.71
CA ARG A 418 -36.36 11.84 2.28
C ARG A 418 -36.99 12.72 1.19
N LYS A 419 -36.24 13.03 0.12
CA LYS A 419 -36.78 13.78 -1.03
C LYS A 419 -37.89 12.98 -1.74
N TYR A 420 -37.68 11.69 -1.93
CA TYR A 420 -38.68 10.79 -2.51
C TYR A 420 -40.01 10.83 -1.72
N TYR A 421 -39.97 10.70 -0.39
CA TYR A 421 -41.17 10.80 0.44
C TYR A 421 -41.84 12.19 0.34
N LYS A 422 -41.06 13.28 0.33
CA LYS A 422 -41.60 14.64 0.19
C LYS A 422 -42.26 14.94 -1.16
N GLY A 423 -41.93 14.21 -2.22
CA GLY A 423 -42.60 14.35 -3.53
C GLY A 423 -43.78 13.40 -3.72
N THR A 424 -44.02 12.48 -2.79
CA THR A 424 -45.13 11.52 -2.86
C THR A 424 -46.38 11.99 -2.09
N PHE A 425 -46.18 12.89 -1.11
CA PHE A 425 -47.23 13.67 -0.42
C PHE A 425 -47.25 15.08 -0.99
#